data_AF-A0A6B2CTW8-F1
#
_entry.id   AF-A0A6B2CTW8-F1
#
_cell.length_a   1.000
_cell.length_b   1.000
_cell.length_c   1.000
_cell.angle_alpha   90.00
_cell.angle_beta   90.00
_cell.angle_gamma   90.00
#
_symmetry.space_group_name_H-M   'P 1'
#
loop_
_entity.id
_entity.type
_entity.pdbx_description
1 polymer ?
#
loop_
_entity_poly.entity_id
_entity_poly.type
_entity_poly.pdbx_seq_one_letter_code
_entity_poly.pdbx_strand_id
1 'polypeptide(L)'
;VVRQAEEAGLLSREKAQSWLQKLLRMRFSALLDSRGALRVMYKSTSPLSVEYAAERLERLGLRPGVHYRAKKPQGGGRGWVAITPEGLRRLAHLAARAQDEQIRAEATQLLQQVEEAAEGEARRRLEEEIEAGRSRGAAKLAGFKTGDVAIHEARAWIEKEQLRIWIRAEVGGTPLQKTITFTRGARGEVRGYAYAHADAPGGRAADAHRAKTLIIAVTGHEPTIVERRDGAIMLKLTRRHLEALMKYAEIHQEAERWLQKTKEEPPTT
;
A
#
# COMPACT_ATOMS: atom_id res chain seq x y z
N VAL A 1 6.41 -7.04 24.35
CA VAL A 1 5.85 -7.67 25.57
C VAL A 1 6.66 -8.81 26.20
N VAL A 2 6.93 -9.97 25.55
CA VAL A 2 7.58 -11.12 26.25
C VAL A 2 9.00 -10.80 26.77
N ARG A 3 9.81 -10.10 25.98
CA ARG A 3 11.16 -9.65 26.39
C ARG A 3 11.11 -8.61 27.51
N GLN A 4 10.17 -7.67 27.44
CA GLN A 4 9.96 -6.67 28.50
C GLN A 4 9.51 -7.31 29.82
N ALA A 5 8.69 -8.36 29.76
CA ALA A 5 8.26 -9.09 30.94
C ALA A 5 9.38 -9.97 31.52
N GLU A 6 10.31 -10.46 30.70
CA GLU A 6 11.56 -11.09 31.16
C GLU A 6 12.47 -10.07 31.85
N GLU A 7 12.71 -8.92 31.21
CA GLU A 7 13.54 -7.83 31.75
C GLU A 7 12.96 -7.24 33.05
N ALA A 8 11.64 -7.21 33.19
CA ALA A 8 10.95 -6.80 34.41
C ALA A 8 10.90 -7.91 35.49
N GLY A 9 11.50 -9.08 35.26
CA GLY A 9 11.54 -10.21 36.21
C GLY A 9 10.21 -10.94 36.38
N LEU A 10 9.20 -10.63 35.56
CA LEU A 10 7.87 -11.25 35.60
C LEU A 10 7.84 -12.63 34.91
N LEU A 11 8.86 -12.95 34.12
CA LEU A 11 9.03 -14.21 33.40
C LEU A 11 10.49 -14.67 33.52
N SER A 12 10.71 -15.97 33.81
CA SER A 12 12.06 -16.52 33.78
C SER A 12 12.59 -16.56 32.33
N ARG A 13 13.90 -16.41 32.17
CA ARG A 13 14.59 -16.47 30.86
C ARG A 13 14.26 -17.73 30.06
N GLU A 14 14.20 -18.89 30.73
CA GLU A 14 13.81 -20.16 30.10
C GLU A 14 12.35 -20.17 29.63
N LYS A 15 11.41 -19.65 30.44
CA LYS A 15 10.00 -19.54 30.06
C LYS A 15 9.82 -18.53 28.93
N ALA A 16 10.52 -17.40 28.99
CA ALA A 16 10.52 -16.40 27.93
C ALA A 16 11.06 -16.97 26.61
N GLN A 17 12.18 -17.71 26.64
CA GLN A 17 12.73 -18.38 25.45
C GLN A 17 11.78 -19.46 24.89
N SER A 18 11.21 -20.30 25.74
CA SER A 18 10.24 -21.33 25.34
C SER A 18 9.00 -20.70 24.67
N TRP A 19 8.51 -19.60 25.24
CA TRP A 19 7.37 -18.86 24.70
C TRP A 19 7.73 -18.17 23.39
N LEU A 20 8.90 -17.55 23.28
CA LEU A 20 9.41 -16.98 22.03
C LEU A 20 9.52 -18.04 20.93
N GLN A 21 10.03 -19.25 21.24
CA GLN A 21 10.05 -20.35 20.26
C GLN A 21 8.64 -20.76 19.80
N LYS A 22 7.68 -20.83 20.73
CA LYS A 22 6.28 -21.14 20.40
C LYS A 22 5.65 -20.04 19.53
N LEU A 23 6.00 -18.78 19.76
CA LEU A 23 5.53 -17.63 19.01
C LEU A 23 6.19 -17.54 17.61
N LEU A 24 7.45 -17.95 17.47
CA LEU A 24 8.12 -18.08 16.16
C LEU A 24 7.50 -19.19 15.30
N ARG A 25 6.88 -20.20 15.93
CA ARG A 25 6.09 -21.26 15.28
C ARG A 25 4.65 -20.86 14.95
N MET A 26 4.26 -19.60 15.18
CA MET A 26 2.93 -19.13 14.79
C MET A 26 2.76 -19.16 13.28
N ARG A 27 1.74 -19.90 12.80
CA ARG A 27 1.44 -20.02 11.38
C ARG A 27 0.16 -19.26 11.05
N PHE A 28 0.24 -18.39 10.06
CA PHE A 28 -0.95 -17.83 9.43
C PHE A 28 -1.55 -18.88 8.51
N SER A 29 -2.87 -19.07 8.55
CA SER A 29 -3.60 -19.79 7.51
C SER A 29 -3.81 -18.87 6.32
N ALA A 30 -3.72 -19.40 5.10
CA ALA A 30 -4.03 -18.68 3.86
C ALA A 30 -5.11 -19.45 3.08
N LEU A 31 -6.36 -19.00 3.20
CA LEU A 31 -7.53 -19.71 2.66
C LEU A 31 -8.43 -18.73 1.91
N LEU A 32 -9.28 -19.23 1.02
CA LEU A 32 -10.36 -18.43 0.48
C LEU A 32 -11.55 -18.44 1.44
N ASP A 33 -12.28 -17.33 1.49
CA ASP A 33 -13.58 -17.30 2.14
C ASP A 33 -14.70 -17.82 1.23
N SER A 34 -15.93 -17.86 1.75
CA SER A 34 -17.10 -18.32 1.01
C SER A 34 -17.44 -17.47 -0.21
N ARG A 35 -16.84 -16.28 -0.36
CA ARG A 35 -16.96 -15.40 -1.51
C ARG A 35 -15.72 -15.43 -2.41
N GLY A 36 -14.81 -16.35 -2.13
CA GLY A 36 -13.55 -16.53 -2.85
C GLY A 36 -12.46 -15.54 -2.48
N ALA A 37 -12.63 -14.63 -1.51
CA ALA A 37 -11.59 -13.66 -1.16
C ALA A 37 -10.48 -14.31 -0.33
N LEU A 38 -9.22 -13.96 -0.61
CA LEU A 38 -8.06 -14.45 0.15
C LEU A 38 -8.11 -13.92 1.59
N ARG A 39 -8.01 -14.84 2.55
CA ARG A 39 -7.92 -14.55 3.99
C ARG A 39 -6.64 -15.15 4.55
N VAL A 40 -5.72 -14.26 4.91
CA VAL A 40 -4.49 -14.60 5.64
C VAL A 40 -4.67 -14.24 7.10
N MET A 41 -4.70 -15.24 7.98
CA MET A 41 -5.12 -15.04 9.38
C MET A 41 -4.43 -15.99 10.36
N TYR A 42 -4.10 -15.47 11.53
CA TYR A 42 -3.70 -16.21 12.71
C TYR A 42 -4.87 -16.22 13.72
N LYS A 43 -5.19 -17.38 14.30
CA LYS A 43 -6.25 -17.56 15.31
C LYS A 43 -5.69 -18.20 16.57
N SER A 44 -6.03 -17.67 17.74
CA SER A 44 -5.62 -18.26 19.03
C SER A 44 -6.64 -17.97 20.13
N THR A 45 -6.75 -18.87 21.10
CA THR A 45 -7.49 -18.63 22.36
C THR A 45 -6.66 -17.82 23.36
N SER A 46 -5.34 -17.75 23.18
CA SER A 46 -4.43 -17.00 24.05
C SER A 46 -4.45 -15.51 23.66
N PRO A 47 -4.86 -14.59 24.56
CA PRO A 47 -4.79 -13.15 24.31
C PRO A 47 -3.36 -12.71 23.99
N LEU A 48 -2.38 -13.20 24.75
CA LEU A 48 -0.95 -12.89 24.59
C LEU A 48 -0.42 -13.28 23.21
N SER A 49 -0.88 -14.40 22.64
CA SER A 49 -0.45 -14.80 21.30
C SER A 49 -1.02 -13.90 20.21
N VAL A 50 -2.26 -13.43 20.38
CA VAL A 50 -2.91 -12.49 19.44
C VAL A 50 -2.23 -11.13 19.51
N GLU A 51 -1.94 -10.63 20.72
CA GLU A 51 -1.21 -9.38 20.95
C GLU A 51 0.20 -9.45 20.35
N TYR A 52 0.93 -10.54 20.60
CA TYR A 52 2.25 -10.73 20.00
C TYR A 52 2.22 -10.75 18.46
N ALA A 53 1.21 -11.40 17.85
CA ALA A 53 1.07 -11.37 16.38
C ALA A 53 0.89 -9.94 15.87
N ALA A 54 0.06 -9.13 16.53
CA ALA A 54 -0.15 -7.73 16.15
C ALA A 54 1.15 -6.92 16.33
N GLU A 55 1.81 -7.00 17.49
CA GLU A 55 3.09 -6.35 17.77
C GLU A 55 4.18 -6.75 16.77
N ARG A 56 4.21 -8.02 16.34
CA ARG A 56 5.14 -8.50 15.33
C ARG A 56 4.95 -7.78 14.00
N LEU A 57 3.70 -7.59 13.56
CA LEU A 57 3.41 -6.84 12.33
C LEU A 57 3.76 -5.36 12.49
N GLU A 58 3.46 -4.76 13.65
CA GLU A 58 3.79 -3.36 13.95
C GLU A 58 5.29 -3.08 13.91
N ARG A 59 6.11 -3.99 14.44
CA ARG A 59 7.58 -3.89 14.39
C ARG A 59 8.15 -3.91 12.96
N LEU A 60 7.45 -4.54 12.02
CA LEU A 60 7.79 -4.49 10.59
C LEU A 60 7.29 -3.21 9.90
N GLY A 61 6.65 -2.30 10.65
CA GLY A 61 6.04 -1.09 10.12
C GLY A 61 4.68 -1.32 9.47
N LEU A 62 3.99 -2.44 9.77
CA LEU A 62 2.60 -2.60 9.38
C LEU A 62 1.68 -1.81 10.33
N ARG A 63 0.60 -1.21 9.80
CA ARG A 63 -0.30 -0.35 10.58
C ARG A 63 -1.65 -1.04 10.82
N PRO A 64 -2.20 -0.97 12.03
CA PRO A 64 -3.54 -1.48 12.31
C PRO A 64 -4.59 -0.73 11.47
N GLY A 65 -5.65 -1.42 11.07
CA GLY A 65 -6.73 -0.88 10.24
C GLY A 65 -6.39 -0.78 8.74
N VAL A 66 -5.11 -0.62 8.38
CA VAL A 66 -4.63 -0.54 6.99
C VAL A 66 -4.06 -1.88 6.53
N HIS A 67 -3.00 -2.35 7.19
CA HIS A 67 -2.24 -3.53 6.79
C HIS A 67 -2.72 -4.81 7.49
N TYR A 68 -3.31 -4.69 8.68
CA TYR A 68 -3.90 -5.81 9.38
C TYR A 68 -5.06 -5.36 10.27
N ARG A 69 -5.85 -6.33 10.72
CA ARG A 69 -6.89 -6.15 11.75
C ARG A 69 -6.68 -7.21 12.83
N ALA A 70 -6.98 -6.86 14.07
CA ALA A 70 -6.87 -7.77 15.19
C ALA A 70 -8.12 -7.70 16.08
N LYS A 71 -8.45 -8.82 16.71
CA LYS A 71 -9.50 -8.91 17.74
C LYS A 71 -9.02 -9.80 18.87
N LYS A 72 -9.03 -9.29 20.10
CA LYS A 72 -8.69 -10.08 21.30
C LYS A 72 -9.74 -11.18 21.55
N PRO A 73 -9.35 -12.34 22.11
CA PRO A 73 -10.30 -13.35 22.57
C PRO A 73 -11.18 -12.78 23.70
N GLN A 74 -12.47 -13.12 23.70
CA GLN A 74 -13.44 -12.74 24.73
C GLN A 74 -14.39 -13.91 25.00
N GLY A 75 -14.79 -14.12 26.26
CA GLY A 75 -15.81 -15.10 26.64
C GLY A 75 -15.55 -16.54 26.20
N GLY A 76 -14.29 -16.99 26.22
CA GLY A 76 -13.90 -18.33 25.74
C GLY A 76 -13.76 -18.47 24.21
N GLY A 77 -14.08 -17.43 23.44
CA GLY A 77 -13.89 -17.38 22.00
C GLY A 77 -12.43 -17.13 21.58
N ARG A 78 -12.07 -17.52 20.35
CA ARG A 78 -10.75 -17.25 19.76
C ARG A 78 -10.62 -15.78 19.36
N GLY A 79 -9.48 -15.18 19.68
CA GLY A 79 -9.01 -13.95 19.05
C GLY A 79 -8.31 -14.26 17.73
N TRP A 80 -8.00 -13.21 16.97
CA TRP A 80 -7.36 -13.34 15.67
C TRP A 80 -6.60 -12.09 15.24
N VAL A 81 -5.63 -12.30 14.34
CA VAL A 81 -4.94 -11.26 13.58
C VAL A 81 -5.04 -11.63 12.11
N ALA A 82 -5.57 -10.73 11.29
CA ALA A 82 -5.75 -10.94 9.85
C ALA A 82 -4.96 -9.89 9.06
N ILE A 83 -4.12 -10.33 8.13
CA ILE A 83 -3.36 -9.47 7.23
C ILE A 83 -4.27 -9.11 6.05
N THR A 84 -4.35 -7.82 5.73
CA THR A 84 -5.12 -7.34 4.57
C THR A 84 -4.33 -7.56 3.28
N PRO A 85 -4.96 -7.52 2.10
CA PRO A 85 -4.23 -7.52 0.83
C PRO A 85 -3.15 -6.44 0.76
N GLU A 86 -3.46 -5.24 1.26
CA GLU A 86 -2.48 -4.15 1.35
C GLU A 86 -1.32 -4.47 2.31
N GLY A 87 -1.59 -5.19 3.41
CA GLY A 87 -0.54 -5.69 4.30
C GLY A 87 0.37 -6.74 3.64
N LEU A 88 -0.18 -7.61 2.80
CA LEU A 88 0.61 -8.58 2.03
C LEU A 88 1.53 -7.86 1.02
N ARG A 89 0.99 -6.88 0.28
CA ARG A 89 1.78 -6.04 -0.64
C ARG A 89 2.90 -5.30 0.11
N ARG A 90 2.59 -4.76 1.29
CA ARG A 90 3.58 -4.09 2.14
C ARG A 90 4.67 -5.06 2.58
N LEU A 91 4.32 -6.25 3.06
CA LEU A 91 5.29 -7.28 3.45
C LEU A 91 6.17 -7.68 2.26
N ALA A 92 5.58 -7.87 1.08
CA ALA A 92 6.31 -8.23 -0.14
C ALA A 92 7.27 -7.13 -0.60
N HIS A 93 6.87 -5.86 -0.48
CA HIS A 93 7.76 -4.73 -0.71
C HIS A 93 8.92 -4.71 0.29
N LEU A 94 8.65 -4.92 1.59
CA LEU A 94 9.68 -4.96 2.63
C LEU A 94 10.66 -6.12 2.41
N ALA A 95 10.16 -7.32 2.11
CA ALA A 95 10.96 -8.49 1.79
C ALA A 95 11.89 -8.26 0.58
N ALA A 96 11.47 -7.46 -0.40
CA ALA A 96 12.26 -7.17 -1.59
C ALA A 96 13.23 -6.00 -1.42
N ARG A 97 12.87 -4.94 -0.67
CA ARG A 97 13.56 -3.63 -0.72
C ARG A 97 13.82 -2.97 0.62
N ALA A 98 13.43 -3.57 1.76
CA ALA A 98 13.78 -2.98 3.05
C ALA A 98 15.31 -2.87 3.18
N GLN A 99 15.77 -1.67 3.57
CA GLN A 99 17.18 -1.39 3.83
C GLN A 99 17.66 -2.08 5.11
N ASP A 100 16.77 -2.21 6.10
CA ASP A 100 17.00 -2.94 7.33
C ASP A 100 16.93 -4.46 7.06
N GLU A 101 18.06 -5.15 7.24
CA GLU A 101 18.19 -6.59 7.01
C GLU A 101 17.24 -7.40 7.89
N GLN A 102 17.04 -6.99 9.14
CA GLN A 102 16.20 -7.71 10.09
C GLN A 102 14.73 -7.60 9.67
N ILE A 103 14.28 -6.40 9.29
CA ILE A 103 12.92 -6.21 8.74
C ILE A 103 12.75 -7.04 7.47
N ARG A 104 13.75 -7.02 6.57
CA ARG A 104 13.69 -7.76 5.32
C ARG A 104 13.59 -9.27 5.56
N ALA A 105 14.45 -9.83 6.40
CA ALA A 105 14.47 -11.25 6.72
C ALA A 105 13.17 -11.69 7.40
N GLU A 106 12.65 -10.91 8.37
CA GLU A 106 11.43 -11.26 9.07
C GLU A 106 10.18 -11.14 8.17
N ALA A 107 10.14 -10.16 7.26
CA ALA A 107 9.09 -10.06 6.24
C ALA A 107 9.13 -11.25 5.27
N THR A 108 10.31 -11.63 4.79
CA THR A 108 10.51 -12.82 3.94
C THR A 108 10.05 -14.09 4.63
N GLN A 109 10.46 -14.30 5.89
CA GLN A 109 10.07 -15.47 6.67
C GLN A 109 8.55 -15.53 6.85
N LEU A 110 7.89 -14.40 7.14
CA LEU A 110 6.45 -14.36 7.31
C LEU A 110 5.71 -14.69 6.01
N LEU A 111 6.17 -14.18 4.86
CA LEU A 111 5.59 -14.51 3.56
C LEU A 111 5.75 -15.99 3.23
N GLN A 112 6.94 -16.55 3.45
CA GLN A 112 7.18 -17.99 3.24
C GLN A 112 6.21 -18.85 4.07
N GLN A 113 5.99 -18.49 5.35
CA GLN A 113 5.03 -19.19 6.20
C GLN A 113 3.59 -19.14 5.66
N VAL A 114 3.20 -18.03 5.03
CA VAL A 114 1.88 -17.82 4.43
C VAL A 114 1.76 -18.58 3.11
N GLU A 115 2.80 -18.56 2.28
CA GLU A 115 2.90 -19.30 1.02
C GLU A 115 2.83 -20.82 1.25
N GLU A 116 3.56 -21.35 2.23
CA GLU A 116 3.51 -22.76 2.64
C GLU A 116 2.13 -23.19 3.14
N ALA A 117 1.30 -22.26 3.61
CA ALA A 117 -0.04 -22.52 4.09
C ALA A 117 -1.13 -22.31 3.03
N ALA A 118 -0.78 -21.82 1.84
CA ALA A 118 -1.69 -21.52 0.76
C ALA A 118 -1.68 -22.63 -0.30
N GLU A 119 -2.86 -23.08 -0.71
CA GLU A 119 -3.03 -24.11 -1.73
C GLU A 119 -4.01 -23.67 -2.82
N GLY A 120 -3.86 -24.26 -4.02
CA GLY A 120 -4.74 -24.04 -5.17
C GLY A 120 -4.97 -22.56 -5.50
N GLU A 121 -6.23 -22.17 -5.61
CA GLU A 121 -6.63 -20.78 -5.93
C GLU A 121 -6.20 -19.77 -4.85
N ALA A 122 -6.09 -20.18 -3.57
CA ALA A 122 -5.59 -19.29 -2.52
C ALA A 122 -4.12 -18.93 -2.75
N ARG A 123 -3.31 -19.90 -3.19
CA ARG A 123 -1.90 -19.68 -3.54
C ARG A 123 -1.77 -18.71 -4.72
N ARG A 124 -2.55 -18.90 -5.79
CA ARG A 124 -2.55 -18.01 -6.95
C ARG A 124 -2.84 -16.55 -6.56
N ARG A 125 -3.88 -16.32 -5.75
CA ARG A 125 -4.23 -14.97 -5.29
C ARG A 125 -3.18 -14.38 -4.36
N LEU A 126 -2.55 -15.21 -3.53
CA LEU A 126 -1.46 -14.77 -2.67
C LEU A 126 -0.26 -14.31 -3.51
N GLU A 127 0.13 -15.10 -4.52
CA GLU A 127 1.22 -14.77 -5.45
C GLU A 127 0.95 -13.45 -6.19
N GLU A 128 -0.29 -13.21 -6.65
CA GLU A 128 -0.71 -11.94 -7.27
C GLU A 128 -0.49 -10.75 -6.32
N GLU A 129 -0.88 -10.88 -5.05
CA GLU A 129 -0.69 -9.83 -4.03
C GLU A 129 0.78 -9.60 -3.69
N ILE A 130 1.59 -10.67 -3.64
CA ILE A 130 3.02 -10.60 -3.38
C ILE A 130 3.73 -9.90 -4.55
N GLU A 131 3.43 -10.29 -5.79
CA GLU A 131 4.05 -9.67 -6.97
C GLU A 131 3.66 -8.20 -7.12
N ALA A 132 2.39 -7.86 -6.85
CA ALA A 132 1.92 -6.47 -6.79
C ALA A 132 2.66 -5.65 -5.71
N GLY A 133 3.06 -6.27 -4.60
CA GLY A 133 3.89 -5.63 -3.58
C GLY A 133 5.35 -5.48 -4.00
N ARG A 134 5.95 -6.55 -4.55
CA ARG A 134 7.35 -6.58 -5.03
C ARG A 134 7.61 -5.60 -6.16
N SER A 135 6.60 -5.28 -6.96
CA SER A 135 6.73 -4.33 -8.07
C SER A 135 6.66 -2.86 -7.61
N ARG A 136 6.26 -2.57 -6.36
CA ARG A 136 6.20 -1.20 -5.83
C ARG A 136 7.58 -0.55 -5.66
N GLY A 137 7.70 0.66 -6.20
CA GLY A 137 8.95 1.42 -6.22
C GLY A 137 10.09 0.75 -6.99
N ALA A 138 9.78 -0.23 -7.84
CA ALA A 138 10.78 -0.98 -8.61
C ALA A 138 11.20 -0.25 -9.89
N ALA A 139 10.24 0.42 -10.54
CA ALA A 139 10.44 1.07 -11.81
C ALA A 139 10.89 2.52 -11.61
N LYS A 140 11.66 3.04 -12.56
CA LYS A 140 11.98 4.46 -12.64
C LYS A 140 11.02 5.14 -13.63
N LEU A 141 10.41 6.25 -13.23
CA LEU A 141 9.51 7.01 -14.10
C LEU A 141 10.27 8.01 -14.96
N ALA A 142 11.28 8.68 -14.42
CA ALA A 142 12.13 9.58 -15.18
C ALA A 142 12.96 8.78 -16.22
N GLY A 143 12.86 9.20 -17.48
CA GLY A 143 13.47 8.49 -18.62
C GLY A 143 12.56 7.45 -19.26
N PHE A 144 11.36 7.18 -18.71
CA PHE A 144 10.38 6.28 -19.31
C PHE A 144 9.86 6.82 -20.65
N LYS A 145 9.79 5.95 -21.66
CA LYS A 145 9.26 6.27 -22.98
C LYS A 145 8.29 5.18 -23.43
N THR A 146 7.12 5.56 -23.92
CA THR A 146 6.14 4.62 -24.49
C THR A 146 5.26 5.32 -25.51
N GLY A 147 5.19 4.77 -26.73
CA GLY A 147 4.52 5.44 -27.86
C GLY A 147 5.00 6.89 -28.00
N ASP A 148 4.04 7.81 -28.05
CA ASP A 148 4.30 9.24 -28.20
C ASP A 148 4.63 9.96 -26.87
N VAL A 149 4.78 9.24 -25.76
CA VAL A 149 5.03 9.81 -24.43
C VAL A 149 6.48 9.60 -24.03
N ALA A 150 7.18 10.70 -23.73
CA ALA A 150 8.52 10.68 -23.15
C ALA A 150 8.55 11.43 -21.82
N ILE A 151 8.95 10.77 -20.73
CA ILE A 151 8.98 11.37 -19.39
C ILE A 151 10.38 11.82 -19.06
N HIS A 152 10.53 13.09 -18.73
CA HIS A 152 11.81 13.68 -18.36
C HIS A 152 12.03 13.67 -16.86
N GLU A 153 10.97 13.91 -16.09
CA GLU A 153 11.08 14.10 -14.66
C GLU A 153 9.77 13.80 -13.94
N ALA A 154 9.88 13.26 -12.74
CA ALA A 154 8.74 13.04 -11.86
C ALA A 154 9.16 13.26 -10.40
N ARG A 155 8.25 13.82 -9.60
CA ARG A 155 8.43 14.05 -8.17
C ARG A 155 7.09 13.90 -7.46
N ALA A 156 7.10 13.33 -6.26
CA ALA A 156 5.94 13.29 -5.37
C ALA A 156 6.23 14.02 -4.06
N TRP A 157 5.20 14.61 -3.46
CA TRP A 157 5.27 15.20 -2.12
C TRP A 157 3.88 15.27 -1.48
N ILE A 158 3.84 15.49 -0.17
CA ILE A 158 2.60 15.68 0.58
C ILE A 158 2.48 17.17 0.95
N GLU A 159 1.36 17.79 0.62
CA GLU A 159 1.05 19.20 0.94
C GLU A 159 -0.40 19.31 1.41
N LYS A 160 -0.63 19.90 2.59
CA LYS A 160 -1.99 20.13 3.15
C LYS A 160 -2.89 18.89 3.09
N GLU A 161 -2.38 17.75 3.54
CA GLU A 161 -3.04 16.43 3.49
C GLU A 161 -3.32 15.86 2.10
N GLN A 162 -2.82 16.49 1.03
CA GLN A 162 -2.91 16.00 -0.34
C GLN A 162 -1.59 15.35 -0.75
N LEU A 163 -1.67 14.29 -1.53
CA LEU A 163 -0.52 13.77 -2.26
C LEU A 163 -0.47 14.46 -3.63
N ARG A 164 0.67 15.09 -3.94
CA ARG A 164 0.92 15.74 -5.22
C ARG A 164 2.00 14.98 -5.96
N ILE A 165 1.74 14.72 -7.24
CA ILE A 165 2.66 14.04 -8.15
C ILE A 165 2.82 14.96 -9.35
N TRP A 166 4.00 15.53 -9.50
CA TRP A 166 4.34 16.36 -10.64
C TRP A 166 5.14 15.54 -11.65
N ILE A 167 4.78 15.70 -12.92
CA ILE A 167 5.42 15.02 -14.04
C ILE A 167 5.70 16.05 -15.13
N ARG A 168 6.93 16.05 -15.63
CA ARG A 168 7.35 16.76 -16.84
C ARG A 168 7.66 15.75 -17.92
N ALA A 169 6.97 15.91 -19.04
CA ALA A 169 7.00 14.98 -20.16
C ALA A 169 6.87 15.73 -21.48
N GLU A 170 6.95 14.97 -22.56
CA GLU A 170 6.58 15.34 -23.90
C GLU A 170 5.53 14.34 -24.39
N VAL A 171 4.49 14.82 -25.07
CA VAL A 171 3.46 14.00 -25.70
C VAL A 171 3.30 14.43 -27.15
N GLY A 172 3.66 13.56 -28.09
CA GLY A 172 3.62 13.84 -29.53
C GLY A 172 4.48 15.05 -29.93
N GLY A 173 5.71 15.14 -29.39
CA GLY A 173 6.61 16.27 -29.65
C GLY A 173 6.26 17.57 -28.90
N THR A 174 5.17 17.60 -28.11
CA THR A 174 4.75 18.80 -27.39
C THR A 174 5.05 18.69 -25.89
N PRO A 175 5.77 19.66 -25.29
CA PRO A 175 6.04 19.69 -23.87
C PRO A 175 4.74 19.71 -23.04
N LEU A 176 4.74 18.91 -21.97
CA LEU A 176 3.62 18.77 -21.04
C LEU A 176 4.15 18.77 -19.61
N GLN A 177 3.54 19.60 -18.76
CA GLN A 177 3.74 19.55 -17.31
C GLN A 177 2.40 19.36 -16.63
N LYS A 178 2.33 18.38 -15.73
CA LYS A 178 1.10 18.07 -15.00
C LYS A 178 1.38 17.78 -13.54
N THR A 179 0.52 18.35 -12.69
CA THR A 179 0.40 17.95 -11.29
C THR A 179 -0.88 17.14 -11.13
N ILE A 180 -0.72 15.86 -10.81
CA ILE A 180 -1.80 14.98 -10.38
C ILE A 180 -1.91 15.12 -8.85
N THR A 181 -3.10 15.43 -8.37
CA THR A 181 -3.37 15.59 -6.93
C THR A 181 -4.31 14.49 -6.46
N PHE A 182 -3.95 13.81 -5.38
CA PHE A 182 -4.81 12.85 -4.68
C PHE A 182 -5.23 13.40 -3.32
N THR A 183 -6.51 13.25 -3.03
CA THR A 183 -7.16 13.68 -1.79
C THR A 183 -7.96 12.53 -1.20
N ARG A 184 -8.29 12.62 0.08
CA ARG A 184 -9.25 11.72 0.72
C ARG A 184 -10.61 12.39 0.82
N GLY A 185 -11.66 11.67 0.46
CA GLY A 185 -13.01 12.10 0.76
C GLY A 185 -13.37 11.94 2.24
N ALA A 186 -14.60 12.31 2.59
CA ALA A 186 -15.06 12.29 3.97
C ALA A 186 -14.98 10.89 4.61
N ARG A 187 -15.15 9.83 3.80
CA ARG A 187 -15.11 8.42 4.21
C ARG A 187 -13.75 7.77 3.95
N GLY A 188 -12.71 8.57 3.68
CA GLY A 188 -11.35 8.10 3.45
C GLY A 188 -11.10 7.56 2.03
N GLU A 189 -12.08 7.63 1.13
CA GLU A 189 -11.93 7.19 -0.25
C GLU A 189 -10.92 8.04 -1.01
N VAL A 190 -10.05 7.39 -1.79
CA VAL A 190 -9.01 8.07 -2.56
C VAL A 190 -9.61 8.60 -3.86
N ARG A 191 -9.52 9.91 -4.04
CA ARG A 191 -9.93 10.63 -5.25
C ARG A 191 -8.73 11.37 -5.81
N GLY A 192 -8.53 11.32 -7.12
CA GLY A 192 -7.46 12.05 -7.78
C GLY A 192 -8.00 13.00 -8.84
N TYR A 193 -7.24 14.03 -9.16
CA TYR A 193 -7.55 14.91 -10.28
C TYR A 193 -6.29 15.56 -10.87
N ALA A 194 -6.40 15.94 -12.14
CA ALA A 194 -5.49 16.85 -12.82
C ALA A 194 -6.32 17.85 -13.65
N TYR A 195 -5.81 19.06 -13.85
CA TYR A 195 -6.49 20.10 -14.62
C TYR A 195 -5.81 20.32 -15.97
N ALA A 196 -6.61 20.66 -16.97
CA ALA A 196 -6.12 21.20 -18.23
C ALA A 196 -6.02 22.72 -18.19
N HIS A 197 -5.02 23.27 -18.87
CA HIS A 197 -4.67 24.68 -18.85
C HIS A 197 -5.00 25.35 -20.20
N ALA A 198 -5.56 26.57 -20.15
CA ALA A 198 -5.99 27.27 -21.37
C ALA A 198 -4.82 27.88 -22.16
N ASP A 199 -3.74 28.22 -21.46
CA ASP A 199 -2.49 28.77 -21.95
C ASP A 199 -1.53 27.70 -22.50
N ALA A 200 -1.88 26.42 -22.37
CA ALA A 200 -1.11 25.34 -22.96
C ALA A 200 -1.18 25.34 -24.50
N PRO A 201 -0.17 24.82 -25.21
CA PRO A 201 -0.18 24.74 -26.68
C PRO A 201 -1.44 24.02 -27.21
N GLY A 202 -2.14 24.66 -28.15
CA GLY A 202 -3.42 24.15 -28.69
C GLY A 202 -4.63 24.32 -27.77
N GLY A 203 -4.47 25.04 -26.66
CA GLY A 203 -5.53 25.37 -25.72
C GLY A 203 -5.94 24.22 -24.79
N ARG A 204 -7.00 24.48 -24.02
CA ARG A 204 -7.46 23.63 -22.91
C ARG A 204 -7.85 22.22 -23.33
N ALA A 205 -8.53 22.07 -24.47
CA ALA A 205 -8.95 20.75 -24.96
C ALA A 205 -7.74 19.90 -25.38
N ALA A 206 -6.80 20.47 -26.15
CA ALA A 206 -5.58 19.76 -26.56
C ALA A 206 -4.74 19.34 -25.37
N ASP A 207 -4.64 20.20 -24.34
CA ASP A 207 -3.93 19.89 -23.11
C ASP A 207 -4.61 18.78 -22.28
N ALA A 208 -5.95 18.77 -22.23
CA ALA A 208 -6.70 17.67 -21.61
C ALA A 208 -6.44 16.34 -22.32
N HIS A 209 -6.41 16.33 -23.66
CA HIS A 209 -6.06 15.15 -24.45
C HIS A 209 -4.64 14.66 -24.15
N ARG A 210 -3.64 15.55 -24.15
CA ARG A 210 -2.24 15.17 -23.81
C ARG A 210 -2.12 14.65 -22.38
N ALA A 211 -2.81 15.27 -21.42
CA ALA A 211 -2.83 14.81 -20.04
C ALA A 211 -3.48 13.41 -19.90
N LYS A 212 -4.56 13.15 -20.63
CA LYS A 212 -5.20 11.83 -20.71
C LYS A 212 -4.22 10.78 -21.25
N THR A 213 -3.54 11.08 -22.35
CA THR A 213 -2.54 10.18 -22.96
C THR A 213 -1.41 9.87 -21.98
N LEU A 214 -0.87 10.89 -21.29
CA LEU A 214 0.15 10.71 -20.25
C LEU A 214 -0.35 9.77 -19.12
N ILE A 215 -1.56 10.01 -18.59
CA ILE A 215 -2.12 9.20 -17.49
C ILE A 215 -2.30 7.74 -17.92
N ILE A 216 -2.82 7.49 -19.12
CA ILE A 216 -2.97 6.13 -19.66
C ILE A 216 -1.60 5.46 -19.80
N ALA A 217 -0.60 6.17 -20.34
CA ALA A 217 0.75 5.63 -20.53
C ALA A 217 1.40 5.16 -19.21
N VAL A 218 1.24 5.91 -18.12
CA VAL A 218 1.89 5.59 -16.84
C VAL A 218 1.07 4.67 -15.95
N THR A 219 -0.26 4.66 -16.10
CA THR A 219 -1.16 3.89 -15.22
C THR A 219 -1.84 2.69 -15.90
N GLY A 220 -1.90 2.66 -17.22
CA GLY A 220 -2.73 1.72 -17.98
C GLY A 220 -4.24 1.96 -17.80
N HIS A 221 -4.64 3.09 -17.22
CA HIS A 221 -6.03 3.39 -16.89
C HIS A 221 -6.46 4.73 -17.46
N GLU A 222 -7.66 4.74 -18.04
CA GLU A 222 -8.26 5.94 -18.61
C GLU A 222 -8.89 6.82 -17.52
N PRO A 223 -8.48 8.11 -17.41
CA PRO A 223 -9.14 9.05 -16.51
C PRO A 223 -10.48 9.51 -17.09
N THR A 224 -11.43 9.85 -16.22
CA THR A 224 -12.71 10.43 -16.65
C THR A 224 -12.55 11.93 -16.87
N ILE A 225 -12.78 12.42 -18.08
CA ILE A 225 -12.76 13.86 -18.39
C ILE A 225 -14.10 14.46 -17.98
N VAL A 226 -14.06 15.57 -17.24
CA VAL A 226 -15.23 16.36 -16.84
C VAL A 226 -14.99 17.82 -17.16
N GLU A 227 -15.84 18.37 -18.03
CA GLU A 227 -15.93 19.81 -18.24
C GLU A 227 -16.86 20.41 -17.19
N ARG A 228 -16.40 21.48 -16.54
CA ARG A 228 -17.14 22.21 -15.52
C ARG A 228 -17.83 23.43 -16.14
N ARG A 229 -18.82 23.98 -15.41
CA ARG A 229 -19.57 25.16 -15.84
C ARG A 229 -18.70 26.42 -16.00
N ASP A 230 -17.58 26.50 -15.28
CA ASP A 230 -16.57 27.56 -15.40
C ASP A 230 -15.60 27.33 -16.60
N GLY A 231 -15.91 26.35 -17.45
CA GLY A 231 -15.11 25.92 -18.58
C GLY A 231 -13.87 25.10 -18.20
N ALA A 232 -13.58 24.89 -16.90
CA ALA A 232 -12.41 24.12 -16.50
C ALA A 232 -12.58 22.64 -16.90
N ILE A 233 -11.54 22.06 -17.51
CA ILE A 233 -11.51 20.63 -17.83
C ILE A 233 -10.69 19.91 -16.77
N MET A 234 -11.33 18.98 -16.08
CA MET A 234 -10.77 18.19 -14.99
C MET A 234 -10.73 16.71 -15.38
N LEU A 235 -9.55 16.11 -15.31
CA LEU A 235 -9.36 14.67 -15.44
C LEU A 235 -9.52 14.07 -14.04
N LYS A 236 -10.54 13.25 -13.82
CA LYS A 236 -10.77 12.52 -12.57
C LYS A 236 -10.01 11.20 -12.58
N LEU A 237 -9.29 10.95 -11.49
CA LEU A 237 -8.57 9.72 -11.21
C LEU A 237 -9.12 9.06 -9.94
N THR A 238 -8.83 7.78 -9.80
CA THR A 238 -9.31 6.91 -8.72
C THR A 238 -8.14 6.28 -7.98
N ARG A 239 -8.44 5.55 -6.90
CA ARG A 239 -7.45 4.71 -6.20
C ARG A 239 -6.63 3.81 -7.14
N ARG A 240 -7.26 3.23 -8.18
CA ARG A 240 -6.57 2.38 -9.16
C ARG A 240 -5.42 3.09 -9.87
N HIS A 241 -5.60 4.37 -10.17
CA HIS A 241 -4.54 5.17 -10.80
C HIS A 241 -3.38 5.40 -9.84
N LEU A 242 -3.66 5.68 -8.56
CA LEU A 242 -2.62 5.82 -7.55
C LEU A 242 -1.84 4.51 -7.37
N GLU A 243 -2.55 3.38 -7.23
CA GLU A 243 -1.92 2.07 -7.07
C GLU A 243 -1.03 1.70 -8.28
N ALA A 244 -1.46 2.02 -9.50
CA ALA A 244 -0.63 1.82 -10.69
C ALA A 244 0.62 2.71 -10.72
N LEU A 245 0.55 3.94 -10.20
CA LEU A 245 1.69 4.85 -10.08
C LEU A 245 2.70 4.41 -9.01
N MET A 246 2.27 3.65 -7.99
CA MET A 246 3.16 3.18 -6.92
C MET A 246 4.23 2.18 -7.37
N LYS A 247 4.19 1.68 -8.62
CA LYS A 247 5.33 0.93 -9.17
C LYS A 247 6.57 1.80 -9.37
N TYR A 248 6.41 3.12 -9.46
CA TYR A 248 7.50 4.06 -9.71
C TYR A 248 8.16 4.52 -8.40
N ALA A 249 9.49 4.47 -8.37
CA ALA A 249 10.31 4.80 -7.21
C ALA A 249 10.11 6.25 -6.74
N GLU A 250 9.95 7.18 -7.69
CA GLU A 250 9.75 8.62 -7.43
C GLU A 250 8.40 8.97 -6.76
N ILE A 251 7.49 7.99 -6.66
CA ILE A 251 6.11 8.19 -6.19
C ILE A 251 5.80 7.31 -4.99
N HIS A 252 6.28 6.06 -4.99
CA HIS A 252 5.88 5.02 -4.04
C HIS A 252 5.99 5.46 -2.58
N GLN A 253 7.13 6.00 -2.18
CA GLN A 253 7.39 6.30 -0.76
C GLN A 253 6.42 7.35 -0.21
N GLU A 254 6.21 8.44 -0.93
CA GLU A 254 5.29 9.52 -0.57
C GLU A 254 3.83 9.06 -0.63
N ALA A 255 3.47 8.31 -1.68
CA ALA A 255 2.13 7.75 -1.83
C ALA A 255 1.78 6.80 -0.69
N GLU A 256 2.72 5.94 -0.30
CA GLU A 256 2.56 5.00 0.79
C GLU A 256 2.43 5.72 2.14
N ARG A 257 3.31 6.68 2.43
CA ARG A 257 3.22 7.51 3.64
C ARG A 257 1.86 8.21 3.72
N TRP A 258 1.37 8.74 2.61
CA TRP A 258 0.07 9.38 2.52
C TRP A 258 -1.10 8.40 2.71
N LEU A 259 -1.01 7.21 2.12
CA LEU A 259 -2.01 6.14 2.25
C LEU A 259 -2.11 5.59 3.68
N GLN A 260 -1.02 5.68 4.44
CA GLN A 260 -0.95 5.24 5.81
C GLN A 260 -1.39 6.28 6.84
N LYS A 261 -1.45 7.57 6.48
CA LYS A 261 -2.06 8.60 7.33
C LYS A 261 -3.57 8.34 7.41
N THR A 262 -4.02 7.77 8.51
CA THR A 262 -5.42 7.81 8.94
C THR A 262 -5.71 9.23 9.44
N LYS A 263 -6.95 9.70 9.32
CA LYS A 263 -7.38 10.83 10.16
C LYS A 263 -7.08 10.41 11.60
N GLU A 264 -6.36 11.23 12.35
CA GLU A 264 -6.23 11.00 13.79
C GLU A 264 -7.65 10.82 14.34
N GLU A 265 -7.96 9.63 14.84
CA GLU A 265 -9.09 9.49 15.75
C GLU A 265 -8.72 10.35 16.97
N PRO A 266 -9.61 11.24 17.45
CA PRO A 266 -9.36 11.89 18.72
C PRO A 266 -9.12 10.79 19.78
N PRO A 267 -8.18 10.98 20.71
CA PRO A 267 -7.92 9.99 21.74
C PRO A 267 -9.24 9.65 22.41
N THR A 268 -9.59 8.36 22.40
CA THR A 268 -10.77 7.87 23.10
C THR A 268 -10.47 8.03 24.59
N THR A 269 -10.96 9.13 25.17
CA THR A 269 -11.05 9.34 26.62
C THR A 269 -11.81 8.22 27.31
#